data_AF-G4RKQ9-F1
#
_entry.id   AF-G4RKQ9-F1
#
_cell.length_a   1.000
_cell.length_b   1.000
_cell.length_c   1.000
_cell.angle_alpha   90.00
_cell.angle_beta   90.00
_cell.angle_gamma   90.00
#
_symmetry.space_group_name_H-M   'P 1'
#
loop_
_entity.id
_entity.type
_entity.pdbx_description
1 polymer ?
#
loop_
_entity_poly.entity_id
_entity_poly.type
_entity_poly.pdbx_seq_one_letter_code
_entity_poly.pdbx_strand_id
1 'polypeptide(L)'
;MGRELVEKYFQTLSEALKERAKRVTVDWRSDEALGEIQLAEDFYVFVVISWAGDEYYIEYMVGDENAVISPRHIQLLEEAVAVIKTAHNIASRLGIASH
;
A
#
# COMPACT_ATOMS: atom_id res chain seq x y z
N MET A 1 -7.30 1.60 18.89
CA MET A 1 -7.14 2.83 18.09
C MET A 1 -6.29 2.57 16.85
N GLY A 2 -5.10 1.99 16.97
CA GLY A 2 -4.24 1.53 15.84
C GLY A 2 -5.01 1.01 14.62
N ARG A 3 -5.70 -0.12 14.80
CA ARG A 3 -6.43 -0.81 13.72
C ARG A 3 -7.49 0.05 13.03
N GLU A 4 -8.33 0.79 13.76
CA GLU A 4 -9.42 1.58 13.17
C GLU A 4 -8.90 2.66 12.21
N LEU A 5 -7.75 3.27 12.54
CA LEU A 5 -7.11 4.27 11.68
C LEU A 5 -6.54 3.61 10.40
N VAL A 6 -5.96 2.42 10.54
CA VAL A 6 -5.42 1.65 9.40
C VAL A 6 -6.56 1.12 8.51
N GLU A 7 -7.71 0.75 9.08
CA GLU A 7 -8.91 0.36 8.30
C GLU A 7 -9.40 1.55 7.46
N LYS A 8 -9.50 2.73 8.08
CA LYS A 8 -9.85 3.98 7.37
C LYS A 8 -8.83 4.32 6.28
N TYR A 9 -7.55 4.10 6.54
CA TYR A 9 -6.48 4.28 5.56
C TYR A 9 -6.70 3.39 4.32
N PHE A 10 -6.87 2.08 4.50
CA PHE A 10 -7.02 1.16 3.38
C PHE A 10 -8.35 1.33 2.62
N GLN A 11 -9.42 1.76 3.31
CA GLN A 11 -10.65 2.17 2.65
C GLN A 11 -10.41 3.38 1.73
N THR A 12 -9.77 4.43 2.27
CA THR A 12 -9.46 5.66 1.51
C THR A 12 -8.52 5.37 0.33
N LEU A 13 -7.53 4.49 0.54
CA LEU A 13 -6.59 4.08 -0.50
C LEU A 13 -7.31 3.30 -1.62
N SER A 14 -8.18 2.36 -1.27
CA SER A 14 -8.94 1.57 -2.25
C SER A 14 -9.83 2.45 -3.12
N GLU A 15 -10.49 3.44 -2.53
CA GLU A 15 -11.30 4.42 -3.25
C GLU A 15 -10.45 5.28 -4.19
N ALA A 16 -9.29 5.77 -3.72
CA ALA A 16 -8.38 6.60 -4.51
C ALA A 16 -7.75 5.86 -5.70
N LEU A 17 -7.63 4.53 -5.62
CA LEU A 17 -7.00 3.69 -6.63
C LEU A 17 -7.97 2.95 -7.54
N LYS A 18 -9.29 3.16 -7.40
CA LYS A 18 -10.32 2.41 -8.13
C LYS A 18 -10.14 2.37 -9.66
N GLU A 19 -9.62 3.44 -10.26
CA GLU A 19 -9.40 3.55 -11.71
C GLU A 19 -7.97 3.16 -12.15
N ARG A 20 -7.08 2.87 -11.20
CA ARG A 20 -5.64 2.58 -11.45
C ARG A 20 -5.24 1.16 -11.12
N ALA A 21 -5.80 0.61 -10.04
CA ALA A 21 -5.52 -0.74 -9.58
C ALA A 21 -6.56 -1.71 -10.16
N LYS A 22 -6.10 -2.90 -10.56
CA LYS A 22 -7.01 -4.00 -10.93
C LYS A 22 -7.74 -4.53 -9.70
N ARG A 23 -7.02 -4.58 -8.57
CA ARG A 23 -7.52 -5.10 -7.31
C ARG A 23 -6.69 -4.53 -6.16
N VAL A 24 -7.36 -4.28 -5.04
CA VAL A 24 -6.73 -4.00 -3.74
C VAL A 24 -7.24 -5.05 -2.76
N THR A 25 -6.34 -5.78 -2.11
CA THR A 25 -6.65 -6.72 -1.03
C THR A 25 -5.87 -6.31 0.22
N VAL A 26 -6.40 -6.65 1.39
CA VAL A 26 -5.75 -6.35 2.67
C VAL A 26 -5.80 -7.59 3.55
N ASP A 27 -4.62 -8.08 3.93
CA ASP A 27 -4.46 -9.10 4.95
C ASP A 27 -4.23 -8.44 6.32
N TRP A 28 -4.91 -8.94 7.35
CA TRP A 28 -4.95 -8.34 8.68
C TRP A 28 -4.35 -9.27 9.73
N ARG A 29 -3.38 -8.76 10.46
CA ARG A 29 -2.76 -9.42 11.62
C ARG A 29 -3.07 -8.63 12.90
N SER A 30 -2.50 -9.07 14.02
CA SER A 30 -2.72 -8.45 15.34
C SER A 30 -2.28 -6.99 15.42
N ASP A 31 -1.16 -6.71 14.78
CA ASP A 31 -0.33 -5.50 14.91
C ASP A 31 0.23 -5.04 13.55
N GLU A 32 -0.29 -5.61 12.47
CA GLU A 32 0.14 -5.35 11.10
C GLU A 32 -1.02 -5.52 10.11
N ALA A 33 -0.98 -4.77 9.02
CA ALA A 33 -1.84 -4.96 7.86
C ALA A 33 -0.99 -4.87 6.58
N LEU A 34 -1.20 -5.84 5.69
CA LEU A 34 -0.54 -5.92 4.38
C LEU A 34 -1.57 -5.62 3.30
N GLY A 35 -1.44 -4.46 2.65
CA GLY A 35 -2.20 -4.11 1.46
C GLY A 35 -1.47 -4.54 0.20
N GLU A 36 -2.14 -5.31 -0.66
CA GLU A 36 -1.65 -5.72 -1.96
C GLU A 36 -2.42 -4.98 -3.05
N ILE A 37 -1.73 -4.14 -3.82
CA ILE A 37 -2.30 -3.35 -4.92
C ILE A 37 -1.81 -3.95 -6.24
N GLN A 38 -2.70 -4.62 -6.96
CA GLN A 38 -2.38 -5.28 -8.20
C GLN A 38 -2.44 -4.32 -9.40
N LEU A 39 -1.32 -4.16 -10.10
CA LEU A 39 -1.21 -3.34 -11.32
C LEU A 39 -1.23 -4.21 -12.59
N ALA A 40 -0.57 -5.38 -12.55
CA ALA A 40 -0.64 -6.40 -13.60
C ALA A 40 -0.84 -7.79 -12.99
N GLU A 41 -0.90 -8.84 -13.82
CA GLU A 41 -1.18 -10.21 -13.37
C GLU A 41 -0.22 -10.66 -12.25
N ASP A 42 1.06 -10.33 -12.39
CA ASP A 42 2.16 -10.69 -11.49
C ASP A 42 2.97 -9.46 -11.04
N PHE A 43 2.35 -8.28 -10.96
CA PHE A 43 3.04 -7.05 -10.56
C PHE A 43 2.20 -6.23 -9.59
N TYR A 44 2.80 -5.94 -8.44
CA TYR A 44 2.12 -5.42 -7.27
C TYR A 44 2.89 -4.28 -6.64
N VAL A 45 2.14 -3.40 -5.99
CA VAL A 45 2.65 -2.51 -4.95
C VAL A 45 2.12 -3.04 -3.62
N PHE A 46 3.00 -3.24 -2.67
CA PHE A 46 2.64 -3.61 -1.31
C PHE A 46 2.76 -2.39 -0.40
N VAL A 47 1.79 -2.25 0.49
CA VAL A 47 1.81 -1.28 1.59
C VAL A 47 1.70 -2.07 2.88
N VAL A 48 2.74 -2.05 3.69
CA VAL A 48 2.74 -2.66 5.02
C VAL A 48 2.57 -1.56 6.04
N ILE A 49 1.60 -1.70 6.94
CA ILE A 49 1.46 -0.81 8.10
C ILE A 49 1.48 -1.67 9.35
N SER A 50 2.45 -1.42 10.22
CA SER A 50 2.59 -2.06 11.52
C SER A 50 2.42 -1.03 12.62
N TRP A 51 1.85 -1.43 13.76
CA TRP A 51 1.56 -0.50 14.87
C TRP A 51 1.85 -1.10 16.24
N ALA A 52 2.33 -0.24 17.15
CA ALA A 52 2.55 -0.58 18.56
C ALA A 52 2.03 0.57 19.44
N GLY A 53 0.85 0.39 20.04
CA GLY A 53 0.16 1.47 20.75
C GLY A 53 -0.29 2.56 19.77
N ASP A 54 0.26 3.77 19.93
CA ASP A 54 -0.02 4.95 19.08
C ASP A 54 1.09 5.23 18.05
N GLU A 55 2.11 4.36 17.97
CA GLU A 55 3.17 4.45 16.96
C GLU A 55 2.82 3.60 15.74
N TYR A 56 3.08 4.15 14.55
CA TYR A 56 2.85 3.50 13.27
C TYR A 56 4.14 3.49 12.44
N TYR A 57 4.33 2.40 11.72
CA TYR A 57 5.43 2.22 10.78
C TYR A 57 4.82 1.83 9.44
N ILE A 58 5.27 2.47 8.36
CA ILE A 58 4.79 2.20 7.00
C ILE A 58 5.96 1.86 6.08
N GLU A 59 5.79 0.79 5.31
CA GLU A 59 6.77 0.32 4.35
C GLU A 59 6.10 0.08 3.00
N TYR A 60 6.86 0.27 1.92
CA TYR A 60 6.40 0.08 0.56
C TYR A 60 7.31 -0.90 -0.16
N MET A 61 6.72 -1.84 -0.90
CA MET A 61 7.45 -2.75 -1.77
C MET A 61 6.83 -2.74 -3.17
N VAL A 62 7.65 -2.99 -4.20
CA VAL A 62 7.20 -3.09 -5.59
C VAL A 62 7.84 -4.32 -6.21
N GLY A 63 7.04 -5.16 -6.85
CA GLY A 63 7.55 -6.32 -7.54
C GLY A 63 6.46 -7.36 -7.82
N ASP A 64 6.92 -8.53 -8.23
CA ASP A 64 6.13 -9.76 -8.25
C ASP A 64 6.00 -10.36 -6.84
N GLU A 65 5.47 -11.58 -6.76
CA GLU A 65 5.34 -12.35 -5.52
C GLU A 65 6.68 -12.62 -4.79
N ASN A 66 7.82 -12.46 -5.48
CA ASN A 66 9.17 -12.61 -4.93
C ASN A 66 9.84 -11.26 -4.64
N ALA A 67 9.09 -10.15 -4.73
CA ALA A 67 9.61 -8.78 -4.64
C ALA A 67 10.70 -8.47 -5.68
N VAL A 68 10.60 -9.06 -6.87
CA VAL A 68 11.49 -8.81 -8.01
C VAL A 68 10.73 -8.10 -9.13
N ILE A 69 11.43 -7.26 -9.90
CA ILE A 69 10.85 -6.56 -11.05
C ILE A 69 11.37 -7.23 -12.33
N SER A 70 10.49 -7.96 -13.01
CA SER A 70 10.79 -8.50 -14.34
C SER A 70 10.89 -7.35 -15.37
N PRO A 71 11.81 -7.40 -16.35
CA PRO A 71 11.96 -6.34 -17.36
C PRO A 71 10.68 -6.00 -18.14
N ARG A 72 9.75 -6.97 -18.27
CA ARG A 72 8.44 -6.76 -18.91
C ARG A 72 7.53 -5.76 -18.18
N HIS A 73 7.83 -5.47 -16.91
CA HIS A 73 7.07 -4.56 -16.05
C HIS A 73 7.74 -3.20 -15.86
N ILE A 74 8.87 -2.93 -16.53
CA ILE A 74 9.60 -1.66 -16.36
C ILE A 74 8.70 -0.45 -16.65
N GLN A 75 7.83 -0.55 -17.65
CA GLN A 75 6.90 0.54 -18.00
C GLN A 75 5.85 0.81 -16.92
N LEU A 76 5.64 -0.13 -15.99
CA LEU A 76 4.69 0.03 -14.88
C LEU A 76 5.32 0.65 -13.64
N LEU A 77 6.64 0.90 -13.62
CA LEU A 77 7.31 1.48 -12.45
C LEU A 77 6.85 2.91 -12.15
N GLU A 78 6.53 3.70 -13.18
CA GLU A 78 5.98 5.04 -12.98
C GLU A 78 4.62 4.99 -12.28
N GLU A 79 3.75 4.06 -12.69
CA GLU A 79 2.46 3.83 -12.06
C GLU A 79 2.62 3.31 -10.63
N ALA A 80 3.54 2.38 -10.40
CA ALA A 80 3.85 1.87 -9.05
C ALA A 80 4.31 3.00 -8.12
N VAL A 81 5.21 3.87 -8.58
CA VAL A 81 5.65 5.05 -7.83
C VAL A 81 4.50 6.03 -7.60
N ALA A 82 3.59 6.20 -8.57
CA ALA A 82 2.41 7.04 -8.40
C ALA A 82 1.47 6.49 -7.31
N VAL A 83 1.27 5.16 -7.27
CA VAL A 83 0.52 4.48 -6.20
C VAL A 83 1.18 4.69 -4.85
N ILE A 84 2.51 4.50 -4.73
CA ILE A 84 3.25 4.75 -3.49
C ILE A 84 3.06 6.19 -3.02
N LYS A 85 3.16 7.17 -3.92
CA LYS A 85 2.95 8.58 -3.57
C LYS A 85 1.53 8.84 -3.07
N THR A 86 0.52 8.27 -3.72
CA THR A 86 -0.87 8.34 -3.25
C THR A 86 -1.03 7.73 -1.86
N ALA A 87 -0.50 6.52 -1.66
CA ALA A 87 -0.49 5.81 -0.39
C ALA A 87 0.17 6.65 0.72
N HIS A 88 1.37 7.16 0.48
CA HIS A 88 2.10 7.99 1.42
C HIS A 88 1.36 9.28 1.78
N ASN A 89 0.82 9.98 0.77
CA ASN A 89 0.03 11.20 1.01
C ASN A 89 -1.21 10.95 1.88
N ILE A 90 -1.89 9.81 1.69
CA ILE A 90 -3.03 9.42 2.53
C ILE A 90 -2.56 9.11 3.96
N ALA A 91 -1.44 8.38 4.11
CA ALA A 91 -0.86 8.05 5.40
C ALA A 91 -0.50 9.32 6.19
N SER A 92 0.15 10.30 5.55
CA SER A 92 0.49 11.57 6.18
C SER A 92 -0.73 12.37 6.62
N ARG A 93 -1.78 12.44 5.77
CA ARG A 93 -3.03 13.14 6.10
C ARG A 93 -3.79 12.51 7.27
N LEU A 94 -3.63 11.21 7.48
CA LEU A 94 -4.25 10.47 8.57
C LEU A 94 -3.38 10.40 9.83
N GLY A 95 -2.15 10.92 9.80
CA GLY A 95 -1.22 10.89 10.94
C GLY A 95 -0.54 9.54 11.16
N ILE A 96 -0.53 8.66 10.14
CA ILE A 96 0.16 7.35 10.18
C ILE A 96 1.65 7.52 9.83
N ALA A 97 2.00 8.49 8.98
CA ALA A 97 3.38 8.75 8.57
C ALA A 97 3.73 10.22 8.76
N SER A 98 4.88 10.51 9.36
CA SER A 98 5.44 11.87 9.39
C SER A 98 6.06 12.26 8.04
N HIS A 99 5.99 13.55 7.71
CA HIS A 99 6.54 14.16 6.48
C HIS A 99 8.05 14.03 6.34
#